data_AF-A0A969YM67-F1
#
_entry.id   AF-A0A969YM67-F1
#
_cell.length_a   1.000
_cell.length_b   1.000
_cell.length_c   1.000
_cell.angle_alpha   90.00
_cell.angle_beta   90.00
_cell.angle_gamma   90.00
#
_symmetry.space_group_name_H-M   'P 1'
#
loop_
_entity.id
_entity.type
_entity.pdbx_description
1 polymer ?
#
loop_
_entity_poly.entity_id
_entity_poly.type
_entity_poly.pdbx_seq_one_letter_code
_entity_poly.pdbx_strand_id
1 'polypeptide(L)'
;MALASGGTARALSPPWYSLQRQLAATIGTSPCVTVSDVYDIGETHYIDVQACTPAKAKALSFILIRDHSAAFNTFVRVLDPTGNVVKPPPISGPPGQFFSPQVFIIQQFKTALRGSPLYVRTFAGYPSGRVRIVWCEVAKEVVQYWNDDIGDFYGNTNDVAANVFASVCRSRYKQNGVIIARISWTTTNAGSASPSMLPGRRSSDWEKESRCVCPP
;
A
#
# COMPACT_ATOMS: atom_id res chain seq x y z
N MET A 1 -14.42 -39.91 -41.02
CA MET A 1 -13.61 -38.66 -41.02
C MET A 1 -14.06 -37.86 -39.81
N ALA A 2 -13.44 -38.08 -38.65
CA ALA A 2 -13.82 -37.40 -37.40
C ALA A 2 -12.90 -36.19 -37.23
N LEU A 3 -13.49 -34.99 -37.27
CA LEU A 3 -12.80 -33.74 -37.00
C LEU A 3 -12.47 -33.69 -35.51
N ALA A 4 -11.19 -33.70 -35.18
CA ALA A 4 -10.70 -33.42 -33.84
C ALA A 4 -11.15 -32.00 -33.45
N SER A 5 -12.02 -31.90 -32.45
CA SER A 5 -12.36 -30.64 -31.80
C SER A 5 -11.11 -30.10 -31.11
N GLY A 6 -10.51 -29.05 -31.68
CA GLY A 6 -9.38 -28.36 -31.09
C GLY A 6 -9.76 -27.84 -29.71
N GLY A 7 -9.14 -28.39 -28.67
CA GLY A 7 -9.21 -27.81 -27.34
C GLY A 7 -8.60 -26.41 -27.39
N THR A 8 -9.40 -25.39 -27.08
CA THR A 8 -8.90 -24.04 -26.85
C THR A 8 -7.96 -24.10 -25.66
N ALA A 9 -6.66 -23.92 -25.90
CA ALA A 9 -5.71 -23.71 -24.82
C ALA A 9 -6.19 -22.50 -24.00
N ARG A 10 -6.52 -22.72 -22.73
CA ARG A 10 -6.97 -21.67 -21.82
C ARG A 10 -5.80 -20.71 -21.61
N ALA A 11 -5.86 -19.55 -22.25
CA ALA A 11 -4.84 -18.52 -22.12
C ALA A 11 -4.87 -17.97 -20.68
N LEU A 12 -3.69 -17.86 -20.07
CA LEU A 12 -3.52 -17.26 -18.75
C LEU A 12 -3.87 -15.77 -18.80
N SER A 13 -4.55 -15.25 -17.77
CA SER A 13 -4.79 -13.82 -17.67
C SER A 13 -3.46 -13.03 -17.67
N PRO A 14 -3.36 -11.92 -18.41
CA PRO A 14 -2.18 -11.07 -18.40
C PRO A 14 -1.84 -10.51 -17.00
N PRO A 15 -0.57 -10.16 -16.73
CA PRO A 15 -0.10 -9.78 -15.40
C PRO A 15 -0.76 -8.53 -14.81
N TRP A 16 -1.25 -7.60 -15.63
CA TRP A 16 -1.96 -6.41 -15.15
C TRP A 16 -3.30 -6.72 -14.49
N TYR A 17 -3.97 -7.82 -14.87
CA TYR A 17 -5.16 -8.29 -14.16
C TYR A 17 -4.80 -8.81 -12.77
N SER A 18 -3.67 -9.51 -12.61
CA SER A 18 -3.17 -9.89 -11.29
C SER A 18 -2.91 -8.66 -10.42
N LEU A 19 -2.29 -7.60 -10.97
CA LEU A 19 -2.08 -6.34 -10.25
C LEU A 19 -3.40 -5.69 -9.81
N GLN A 20 -4.39 -5.63 -10.70
CA GLN A 20 -5.72 -5.08 -10.38
C GLN A 20 -6.38 -5.85 -9.23
N ARG A 21 -6.32 -7.18 -9.25
CA ARG A 21 -6.89 -8.04 -8.20
C ARG A 21 -6.18 -7.88 -6.87
N GLN A 22 -4.85 -7.78 -6.88
CA GLN A 22 -4.06 -7.47 -5.69
C GLN A 22 -4.47 -6.12 -5.09
N LEU A 23 -4.64 -5.09 -5.92
CA LEU A 23 -5.13 -3.77 -5.49
C LEU A 23 -6.55 -3.85 -4.93
N ALA A 24 -7.47 -4.52 -5.61
CA ALA A 24 -8.86 -4.67 -5.17
C ALA A 24 -8.95 -5.42 -3.82
N ALA A 25 -8.20 -6.52 -3.69
CA ALA A 25 -8.22 -7.38 -2.51
C ALA A 25 -7.44 -6.81 -1.31
N THR A 26 -6.66 -5.73 -1.49
CA THR A 26 -5.96 -5.02 -0.40
C THR A 26 -6.44 -3.59 -0.25
N ILE A 27 -6.04 -2.71 -1.16
CA ILE A 27 -6.37 -1.27 -1.15
C ILE A 27 -7.87 -1.05 -1.28
N GLY A 28 -8.54 -1.82 -2.16
CA GLY A 28 -9.99 -1.76 -2.36
C GLY A 28 -10.82 -2.20 -1.16
N THR A 29 -10.24 -2.91 -0.18
CA THR A 29 -10.92 -3.23 1.09
C THR A 29 -11.04 -2.02 2.01
N SER A 30 -10.26 -0.96 1.75
CA SER A 30 -10.31 0.26 2.54
C SER A 30 -11.66 0.95 2.33
N PRO A 31 -12.34 1.41 3.39
CA PRO A 31 -13.61 2.11 3.26
C PRO A 31 -13.50 3.27 2.28
N CYS A 32 -14.48 3.35 1.40
CA CYS A 32 -14.62 4.44 0.44
C CYS A 32 -13.40 4.58 -0.50
N VAL A 33 -12.79 3.45 -0.85
CA VAL A 33 -11.83 3.32 -1.94
C VAL A 33 -12.41 2.32 -2.95
N THR A 34 -12.42 2.69 -4.23
CA THR A 34 -12.82 1.80 -5.31
C THR A 34 -11.63 1.57 -6.24
N VAL A 35 -11.50 0.35 -6.74
CA VAL A 35 -10.50 -0.03 -7.74
C VAL A 35 -11.26 -0.40 -9.00
N SER A 36 -10.98 0.27 -10.11
CA SER A 36 -11.63 -0.02 -11.39
C SER A 36 -11.19 -1.37 -11.94
N ASP A 37 -11.95 -1.88 -12.90
CA ASP A 37 -11.41 -2.86 -13.84
C ASP A 37 -10.28 -2.26 -14.67
N VAL A 38 -9.47 -3.13 -15.27
CA VAL A 38 -8.43 -2.70 -16.20
C VAL A 38 -9.10 -2.20 -17.47
N TYR A 39 -8.64 -1.06 -17.98
CA TYR A 39 -9.06 -0.56 -19.28
C TYR A 39 -7.86 0.00 -20.06
N ASP A 40 -8.00 0.03 -21.37
CA ASP A 40 -6.90 0.29 -22.28
C ASP A 40 -7.08 1.63 -22.99
N ILE A 41 -5.99 2.38 -23.12
CA ILE A 41 -5.90 3.53 -24.03
C ILE A 41 -4.72 3.28 -24.95
N GLY A 42 -5.01 2.84 -26.18
CA GLY A 42 -3.99 2.33 -27.08
C GLY A 42 -3.37 1.06 -26.51
N GLU A 43 -2.03 1.00 -26.47
CA GLU A 43 -1.27 -0.13 -25.92
C GLU A 43 -0.98 0.00 -24.41
N THR A 44 -1.55 1.02 -23.75
CA THR A 44 -1.30 1.29 -22.34
C THR A 44 -2.49 0.88 -21.50
N HIS A 45 -2.22 0.11 -20.44
CA HIS A 45 -3.23 -0.38 -19.52
C HIS A 45 -3.33 0.52 -18.29
N TYR A 46 -4.53 0.76 -17.81
CA TYR A 46 -4.78 1.61 -16.67
C TYR A 46 -5.66 0.92 -15.63
N ILE A 47 -5.35 1.22 -14.36
CA ILE A 47 -6.15 0.84 -13.20
C ILE A 47 -6.37 2.11 -12.37
N ASP A 48 -7.63 2.49 -12.19
CA ASP A 48 -7.99 3.66 -11.41
C ASP A 48 -8.32 3.25 -9.98
N VAL A 49 -7.69 3.93 -9.02
CA VAL A 49 -7.98 3.81 -7.59
C VAL A 49 -8.60 5.12 -7.14
N GLN A 50 -9.92 5.15 -6.96
CA GLN A 50 -10.63 6.35 -6.56
C GLN A 50 -10.90 6.36 -5.06
N ALA A 51 -10.67 7.50 -4.41
CA ALA A 51 -10.95 7.68 -2.99
C ALA A 51 -12.02 8.75 -2.75
N CYS A 52 -12.81 8.59 -1.70
CA CYS A 52 -13.89 9.52 -1.35
C CYS A 52 -13.47 10.86 -0.75
N THR A 53 -12.19 11.03 -0.40
CA THR A 53 -11.67 12.32 0.10
C THR A 53 -10.37 12.69 -0.59
N PRO A 54 -10.11 13.99 -0.83
CA PRO A 54 -8.85 14.44 -1.41
C PRO A 54 -7.63 14.07 -0.56
N ALA A 55 -7.78 14.04 0.78
CA ALA A 55 -6.70 13.63 1.69
C ALA A 55 -6.34 12.15 1.53
N LYS A 56 -7.34 11.26 1.44
CA LYS A 56 -7.11 9.83 1.20
C LYS A 56 -6.55 9.57 -0.19
N ALA A 57 -7.02 10.27 -1.22
CA ALA A 57 -6.49 10.20 -2.58
C ALA A 57 -5.00 10.63 -2.64
N LYS A 58 -4.64 11.75 -2.00
CA LYS A 58 -3.24 12.19 -1.90
C LYS A 58 -2.37 11.15 -1.20
N ALA A 59 -2.85 10.60 -0.09
CA ALA A 59 -2.14 9.57 0.66
C ALA A 59 -1.96 8.27 -0.12
N LEU A 60 -3.00 7.79 -0.82
CA LEU A 60 -2.92 6.62 -1.70
C LEU A 60 -1.92 6.85 -2.84
N SER A 61 -1.96 8.03 -3.49
CA SER A 61 -1.03 8.37 -4.55
C SER A 61 0.44 8.40 -4.10
N PHE A 62 0.67 8.61 -2.80
CA PHE A 62 1.98 8.60 -2.15
C PHE A 62 2.49 7.19 -1.84
N ILE A 63 1.61 6.28 -1.41
CA ILE A 63 2.01 4.92 -0.98
C ILE A 63 2.07 3.91 -2.12
N LEU A 64 1.27 4.09 -3.18
CA LEU A 64 1.16 3.11 -4.27
C LEU A 64 2.34 3.19 -5.26
N ILE A 65 2.71 2.03 -5.80
CA ILE A 65 3.51 1.93 -7.01
C ILE A 65 2.59 2.21 -8.19
N ARG A 66 2.86 3.30 -8.90
CA ARG A 66 1.98 3.83 -9.95
C ARG A 66 2.43 3.53 -11.35
N ASP A 67 3.72 3.25 -11.52
CA ASP A 67 4.34 3.02 -12.80
C ASP A 67 4.88 1.60 -12.81
N HIS A 68 4.23 0.74 -13.59
CA HIS A 68 4.62 -0.63 -13.87
C HIS A 68 5.01 -0.79 -15.34
N SER A 69 5.37 0.32 -16.01
CA SER A 69 5.62 0.33 -17.45
C SER A 69 6.78 -0.57 -17.86
N ALA A 70 7.82 -0.63 -17.01
CA ALA A 70 8.99 -1.48 -17.24
C ALA A 70 8.68 -2.99 -17.27
N ALA A 71 7.56 -3.41 -16.65
CA ALA A 71 7.17 -4.81 -16.59
C ALA A 71 6.11 -5.16 -17.65
N PHE A 72 5.06 -4.34 -17.78
CA PHE A 72 3.91 -4.65 -18.65
C PHE A 72 3.06 -3.42 -19.01
N ASN A 73 3.70 -2.27 -19.31
CA ASN A 73 3.05 -1.02 -19.80
C ASN A 73 1.75 -0.61 -19.07
N THR A 74 1.74 -0.73 -17.73
CA THR A 74 0.54 -0.47 -16.92
C THR A 74 0.75 0.67 -15.92
N PHE A 75 -0.25 1.54 -15.79
CA PHE A 75 -0.24 2.64 -14.84
C PHE A 75 -1.41 2.56 -13.86
N VAL A 76 -1.09 2.71 -12.58
CA VAL A 76 -2.09 2.90 -11.52
C VAL A 76 -2.29 4.39 -11.30
N ARG A 77 -3.49 4.89 -11.58
CA ARG A 77 -3.86 6.28 -11.34
C ARG A 77 -4.68 6.34 -10.06
N VAL A 78 -4.45 7.39 -9.28
CA VAL A 78 -5.24 7.63 -8.08
C VAL A 78 -6.11 8.84 -8.34
N LEU A 79 -7.42 8.66 -8.20
CA LEU A 79 -8.42 9.68 -8.47
C LEU A 79 -8.96 10.25 -7.16
N ASP A 80 -9.22 11.55 -7.15
CA ASP A 80 -9.98 12.20 -6.09
C ASP A 80 -11.50 11.98 -6.27
N PRO A 81 -12.35 12.49 -5.36
CA PRO A 81 -13.80 12.32 -5.47
C PRO A 81 -14.42 12.95 -6.72
N THR A 82 -13.72 13.92 -7.31
CA THR A 82 -14.15 14.63 -8.52
C THR A 82 -13.68 13.93 -9.80
N GLY A 83 -12.94 12.82 -9.68
CA GLY A 83 -12.41 12.06 -10.81
C GLY A 83 -11.08 12.58 -11.34
N ASN A 84 -10.45 13.56 -10.68
CA ASN A 84 -9.18 14.11 -11.13
C ASN A 84 -7.99 13.27 -10.65
N VAL A 85 -6.99 13.09 -11.52
CA VAL A 85 -5.78 12.35 -11.18
C VAL A 85 -4.93 13.15 -10.18
N VAL A 86 -4.65 12.53 -9.04
CA VAL A 86 -3.86 13.12 -7.95
C VAL A 86 -2.38 12.77 -8.11
N LYS A 87 -1.51 13.77 -7.91
CA LYS A 87 -0.05 13.59 -7.82
C LYS A 87 0.38 13.36 -6.37
N PRO A 88 1.42 12.53 -6.13
CA PRO A 88 1.94 12.33 -4.79
C PRO A 88 2.42 13.67 -4.20
N PRO A 89 2.11 13.97 -2.94
CA PRO A 89 2.65 15.14 -2.27
C PRO A 89 4.18 15.02 -2.15
N PRO A 90 4.92 16.15 -2.25
CA PRO A 90 6.35 16.15 -1.97
C PRO A 90 6.62 15.80 -0.51
N ILE A 91 7.79 15.19 -0.25
CA ILE A 91 8.24 14.90 1.12
C ILE A 91 8.85 16.19 1.69
N SER A 92 7.99 17.07 2.18
CA SER A 92 8.37 18.36 2.74
C SER A 92 7.43 18.76 3.87
N GLY A 93 7.96 19.49 4.85
CA GLY A 93 7.18 20.08 5.93
C GLY A 93 6.73 21.51 5.63
N PRO A 94 5.89 22.09 6.49
CA PRO A 94 5.61 23.52 6.46
C PRO A 94 6.92 24.32 6.58
N PRO A 95 7.05 25.45 5.85
CA PRO A 95 8.19 26.35 6.01
C PRO A 95 8.36 26.78 7.47
N GLY A 96 9.60 26.80 7.96
CA GLY A 96 9.91 27.27 9.32
C GLY A 96 9.59 26.29 10.45
N GLN A 97 9.16 25.06 10.16
CA GLN A 97 8.89 24.03 11.17
C GLN A 97 9.88 22.86 11.07
N PHE A 98 10.18 22.25 12.21
CA PHE A 98 10.96 21.01 12.24
C PHE A 98 10.20 19.91 11.49
N PHE A 99 10.82 19.38 10.43
CA PHE A 99 10.21 18.36 9.59
C PHE A 99 10.90 17.01 9.79
N SER A 100 10.12 16.01 10.20
CA SER A 100 10.54 14.61 10.20
C SER A 100 9.90 13.88 9.03
N PRO A 101 10.68 13.45 8.01
CA PRO A 101 10.16 12.71 6.88
C PRO A 101 9.44 11.42 7.27
N GLN A 102 9.85 10.79 8.38
CA GLN A 102 9.24 9.55 8.86
C GLN A 102 7.83 9.78 9.39
N VAL A 103 7.64 10.85 10.18
CA VAL A 103 6.32 11.23 10.68
C VAL A 103 5.37 11.51 9.51
N PHE A 104 5.87 12.22 8.48
CA PHE A 104 5.11 12.47 7.26
C PHE A 104 4.71 11.16 6.56
N ILE A 105 5.66 10.25 6.32
CA ILE A 105 5.39 8.96 5.65
C ILE A 105 4.39 8.13 6.46
N ILE A 106 4.59 8.01 7.77
CA ILE A 106 3.66 7.29 8.68
C ILE A 106 2.25 7.88 8.55
N GLN A 107 2.13 9.21 8.51
CA GLN A 107 0.84 9.87 8.38
C GLN A 107 0.17 9.59 7.03
N GLN A 108 0.93 9.48 5.94
CA GLN A 108 0.38 9.07 4.64
C GLN A 108 -0.16 7.63 4.70
N PHE A 109 0.58 6.67 5.27
CA PHE A 109 0.08 5.31 5.44
C PHE A 109 -1.18 5.24 6.31
N LYS A 110 -1.17 5.91 7.46
CA LYS A 110 -2.33 6.00 8.36
C LYS A 110 -3.55 6.59 7.65
N THR A 111 -3.36 7.62 6.83
CA THR A 111 -4.45 8.29 6.12
C THR A 111 -4.99 7.43 4.98
N ALA A 112 -4.09 6.82 4.19
CA ALA A 112 -4.45 5.98 3.05
C ALA A 112 -5.23 4.72 3.46
N LEU A 113 -4.79 4.05 4.53
CA LEU A 113 -5.35 2.77 4.97
C LEU A 113 -6.33 2.90 6.12
N ARG A 114 -6.73 4.13 6.48
CA ARG A 114 -7.65 4.39 7.58
C ARG A 114 -8.95 3.60 7.39
N GLY A 115 -9.27 2.79 8.39
CA GLY A 115 -10.49 1.98 8.45
C GLY A 115 -10.45 0.71 7.59
N SER A 116 -9.35 0.42 6.88
CA SER A 116 -9.20 -0.88 6.21
C SER A 116 -9.21 -2.00 7.25
N PRO A 117 -9.95 -3.09 7.02
CA PRO A 117 -9.95 -4.25 7.94
C PRO A 117 -8.56 -4.90 8.04
N LEU A 118 -7.76 -4.79 6.97
CA LEU A 118 -6.41 -5.34 6.92
C LEU A 118 -5.37 -4.45 7.62
N TYR A 119 -5.67 -3.18 7.92
CA TYR A 119 -4.69 -2.25 8.47
C TYR A 119 -4.73 -2.21 9.99
N VAL A 120 -3.58 -2.45 10.63
CA VAL A 120 -3.46 -2.37 12.09
C VAL A 120 -2.79 -1.06 12.51
N ARG A 121 -1.54 -0.83 12.10
CA ARG A 121 -0.81 0.41 12.42
C ARG A 121 0.44 0.62 11.57
N THR A 122 1.00 1.83 11.66
CA THR A 122 2.30 2.18 11.07
C THR A 122 3.14 2.95 12.08
N PHE A 123 4.41 2.59 12.22
CA PHE A 123 5.37 3.22 13.13
C PHE A 123 6.80 3.17 12.58
N ALA A 124 7.70 3.99 13.12
CA ALA A 124 9.12 3.96 12.77
C ALA A 124 9.93 3.17 13.81
N GLY A 125 10.96 2.48 13.35
CA GLY A 125 11.93 1.78 14.19
C GLY A 125 13.37 1.95 13.69
N TYR A 126 14.32 1.74 14.59
CA TYR A 126 15.75 1.89 14.35
C TYR A 126 16.50 0.59 14.73
N PRO A 127 16.36 -0.49 13.95
CA PRO A 127 16.94 -1.79 14.34
C PRO A 127 18.47 -1.77 14.44
N SER A 128 19.16 -0.82 13.78
CA SER A 128 20.62 -0.68 13.84
C SER A 128 21.12 0.77 14.00
N GLY A 129 20.24 1.69 14.42
CA GLY A 129 20.56 3.12 14.60
C GLY A 129 20.86 3.92 13.31
N ARG A 130 21.18 3.27 12.18
CA ARG A 130 21.59 3.92 10.92
C ARG A 130 20.53 3.89 9.82
N VAL A 131 19.72 2.85 9.75
CA VAL A 131 18.67 2.70 8.73
C VAL A 131 17.32 2.96 9.35
N ARG A 132 16.61 3.94 8.80
CA ARG A 132 15.24 4.29 9.21
C ARG A 132 14.25 3.37 8.52
N ILE A 133 13.60 2.51 9.29
CA ILE A 133 12.56 1.60 8.79
C ILE A 133 11.21 2.08 9.30
N VAL A 134 10.26 2.21 8.39
CA VAL A 134 8.84 2.40 8.71
C VAL A 134 8.19 1.02 8.59
N TRP A 135 7.67 0.53 9.69
CA TRP A 135 6.95 -0.73 9.78
C TRP A 135 5.47 -0.48 9.55
N CYS A 136 4.89 -1.21 8.61
CA CYS A 136 3.45 -1.27 8.37
C CYS A 136 2.95 -2.63 8.84
N GLU A 137 2.21 -2.61 9.95
CA GLU A 137 1.55 -3.80 10.49
C GLU A 137 0.16 -3.92 9.88
N VAL A 138 -0.09 -5.10 9.29
CA VAL A 138 -1.39 -5.50 8.76
C VAL A 138 -1.90 -6.73 9.51
N ALA A 139 -3.20 -7.00 9.41
CA ALA A 139 -3.81 -8.17 10.00
C ALA A 139 -3.15 -9.43 9.45
N LYS A 140 -2.97 -10.44 10.30
CA LYS A 140 -2.51 -11.78 9.91
C LYS A 140 -3.64 -12.51 9.20
N GLU A 141 -3.91 -12.09 7.97
CA GLU A 141 -4.96 -12.63 7.10
C GLU A 141 -4.37 -13.13 5.79
N VAL A 142 -5.05 -14.12 5.22
CA VAL A 142 -4.82 -14.59 3.85
C VAL A 142 -5.76 -13.80 2.96
N VAL A 143 -5.20 -13.11 1.97
CA VAL A 143 -5.95 -12.44 0.93
C VAL A 143 -6.12 -13.43 -0.22
N GLN A 144 -7.37 -13.71 -0.55
CA GLN A 144 -7.73 -14.59 -1.65
C GLN A 144 -8.34 -13.76 -2.78
N TYR A 145 -7.87 -13.98 -4.00
CA TYR A 145 -8.46 -13.39 -5.20
C TYR A 145 -8.37 -14.38 -6.36
N TRP A 146 -9.35 -14.33 -7.26
CA TRP A 146 -9.34 -15.18 -8.43
C TRP A 146 -8.13 -14.87 -9.29
N ASN A 147 -7.40 -15.88 -9.73
CA ASN A 147 -6.29 -15.74 -10.67
C ASN A 147 -6.19 -17.03 -11.46
N ASP A 148 -5.75 -17.00 -12.72
CA ASP A 148 -5.56 -18.23 -13.51
C ASP A 148 -4.33 -19.02 -13.03
N ASP A 149 -4.24 -19.30 -11.73
CA ASP A 149 -3.24 -20.16 -11.13
C ASP A 149 -3.58 -21.61 -11.45
N ILE A 150 -2.82 -22.20 -12.37
CA ILE A 150 -2.98 -23.59 -12.82
C ILE A 150 -2.64 -24.57 -11.68
N GLY A 151 -1.93 -24.13 -10.65
CA GLY A 151 -1.62 -24.91 -9.46
C GLY A 151 -2.76 -25.01 -8.45
N ASP A 152 -3.76 -24.12 -8.52
CA ASP A 152 -4.97 -24.18 -7.70
C ASP A 152 -6.15 -24.72 -8.52
N PHE A 153 -6.74 -25.82 -8.04
CA PHE A 153 -7.93 -26.41 -8.65
C PHE A 153 -9.10 -25.42 -8.75
N TYR A 154 -9.18 -24.45 -7.84
CA TYR A 154 -10.24 -23.44 -7.82
C TYR A 154 -9.88 -22.15 -8.57
N GLY A 155 -8.68 -22.05 -9.16
CA GLY A 155 -8.25 -20.85 -9.88
C GLY A 155 -8.22 -19.61 -8.99
N ASN A 156 -7.77 -19.74 -7.75
CA ASN A 156 -7.52 -18.61 -6.87
C ASN A 156 -6.04 -18.51 -6.55
N THR A 157 -5.58 -17.30 -6.29
CA THR A 157 -4.32 -17.07 -5.60
C THR A 157 -4.63 -16.73 -4.14
N ASN A 158 -3.92 -17.40 -3.24
CA ASN A 158 -3.94 -17.15 -1.81
C ASN A 158 -2.57 -16.62 -1.40
N ASP A 159 -2.50 -15.42 -0.83
CA ASP A 159 -1.25 -14.85 -0.36
C ASP A 159 -1.43 -14.15 0.99
N VAL A 160 -0.34 -13.99 1.73
CA VAL A 160 -0.32 -13.27 3.00
C VAL A 160 -0.55 -11.78 2.71
N ALA A 161 -1.46 -11.14 3.45
CA ALA A 161 -1.78 -9.72 3.25
C ALA A 161 -0.53 -8.83 3.16
N ALA A 162 0.47 -9.06 4.02
CA ALA A 162 1.72 -8.30 4.03
C ALA A 162 2.51 -8.40 2.71
N ASN A 163 2.50 -9.56 2.04
CA ASN A 163 3.18 -9.76 0.76
C ASN A 163 2.46 -8.99 -0.35
N VAL A 164 1.13 -9.07 -0.39
CA VAL A 164 0.32 -8.35 -1.38
C VAL A 164 0.45 -6.83 -1.19
N PHE A 165 0.46 -6.34 0.05
CA PHE A 165 0.76 -4.93 0.31
C PHE A 165 2.18 -4.54 -0.14
N ALA A 166 3.17 -5.42 0.08
CA ALA A 166 4.54 -5.18 -0.36
C ALA A 166 4.69 -5.15 -1.89
N SER A 167 3.84 -5.85 -2.64
CA SER A 167 3.86 -5.84 -4.12
C SER A 167 3.23 -4.57 -4.71
N VAL A 168 2.17 -4.03 -4.09
CA VAL A 168 1.44 -2.87 -4.63
C VAL A 168 1.93 -1.53 -4.07
N CYS A 169 2.60 -1.51 -2.92
CA CYS A 169 3.07 -0.29 -2.26
C CYS A 169 4.58 -0.07 -2.38
N ARG A 170 5.00 1.19 -2.36
CA ARG A 170 6.40 1.60 -2.45
C ARG A 170 7.19 1.05 -1.26
N SER A 171 8.29 0.37 -1.55
CA SER A 171 9.19 -0.18 -0.52
C SER A 171 10.24 0.82 -0.02
N ARG A 172 10.47 1.93 -0.75
CA ARG A 172 11.54 2.90 -0.44
C ARG A 172 11.13 4.31 -0.82
N TYR A 173 11.47 5.26 0.04
CA TYR A 173 11.33 6.69 -0.24
C TYR A 173 12.71 7.33 -0.34
N LYS A 174 12.89 8.15 -1.38
CA LYS A 174 14.13 8.87 -1.65
C LYS A 174 13.89 10.37 -1.66
N GLN A 175 14.88 11.13 -1.21
CA GLN A 175 14.95 12.57 -1.33
C GLN A 175 16.37 12.93 -1.80
N ASN A 176 16.48 13.66 -2.91
CA ASN A 176 17.75 13.99 -3.56
C ASN A 176 18.66 12.76 -3.79
N GLY A 177 18.06 11.65 -4.25
CA GLY A 177 18.78 10.39 -4.50
C GLY A 177 19.07 9.53 -3.26
N VAL A 178 18.96 10.08 -2.06
CA VAL A 178 19.24 9.37 -0.79
C VAL A 178 17.99 8.67 -0.26
N ILE A 179 18.11 7.41 0.16
CA ILE A 179 17.01 6.67 0.79
C ILE A 179 16.78 7.22 2.20
N ILE A 180 15.63 7.85 2.43
CA ILE A 180 15.26 8.45 3.72
C ILE A 180 14.39 7.54 4.58
N ALA A 181 13.76 6.54 3.97
CA ALA A 181 12.97 5.53 4.65
C ALA A 181 12.83 4.27 3.80
N ARG A 182 12.84 3.11 4.47
CA ARG A 182 12.43 1.82 3.91
C ARG A 182 11.12 1.39 4.54
N ILE A 183 10.20 0.87 3.74
CA ILE A 183 8.93 0.32 4.23
C ILE A 183 9.12 -1.19 4.41
N SER A 184 8.71 -1.68 5.57
CA SER A 184 8.69 -3.11 5.87
C SER A 184 7.28 -3.50 6.29
N TRP A 185 6.72 -4.49 5.61
CA TRP A 185 5.39 -5.02 5.92
C TRP A 185 5.52 -6.22 6.84
N THR A 186 4.65 -6.27 7.85
CA THR A 186 4.60 -7.40 8.79
C THR A 186 3.16 -7.67 9.17
N THR A 187 2.88 -8.88 9.64
CA THR A 187 1.56 -9.27 10.12
C THR A 187 1.51 -9.30 11.64
N THR A 188 0.33 -9.08 12.20
CA THR A 188 0.05 -9.28 13.63
C THR A 188 -1.33 -9.90 13.81
N ASN A 189 -1.52 -10.67 14.89
CA ASN A 189 -2.83 -11.25 15.18
C ASN A 189 -3.80 -10.11 15.53
N ALA A 190 -4.95 -10.06 14.86
CA ALA A 190 -6.01 -9.12 15.22
C ALA A 190 -6.45 -9.42 16.67
N GLY A 191 -6.16 -8.50 17.60
CA GLY A 191 -6.50 -8.64 19.02
C GLY A 191 -5.33 -8.92 19.97
N SER A 192 -4.12 -9.20 19.51
CA SER A 192 -2.95 -9.19 20.41
C SER A 192 -2.49 -7.75 20.60
N ALA A 193 -2.71 -7.20 21.79
CA ALA A 193 -1.99 -6.02 22.25
C ALA A 193 -0.49 -6.21 21.97
N SER A 194 0.13 -5.16 21.44
CA SER A 194 1.55 -5.06 21.08
C SER A 194 2.47 -5.95 21.92
N PRO A 195 3.47 -6.63 21.33
CA PRO A 195 4.63 -7.03 22.11
C PRO A 195 5.26 -5.76 22.65
N SER A 196 5.17 -5.56 23.95
CA SER A 196 6.00 -4.60 24.65
C SER A 196 7.46 -4.96 24.37
N MET A 197 8.19 -3.95 23.92
CA MET A 197 9.54 -3.64 24.40
C MET A 197 10.68 -4.61 24.05
N LEU A 198 11.63 -4.07 23.30
CA LEU A 198 13.04 -4.19 23.69
C LEU A 198 13.19 -3.66 25.14
N PRO A 199 13.92 -4.36 26.02
CA PRO A 199 13.99 -4.01 27.43
C PRO A 199 14.66 -2.63 27.58
N GLY A 200 13.95 -1.63 28.11
CA GLY A 200 14.63 -0.42 28.58
C GLY A 200 13.87 0.90 28.67
N ARG A 201 12.66 1.08 28.11
CA ARG A 201 11.92 2.35 28.27
C ARG A 201 10.43 2.14 28.49
N ARG A 202 9.91 2.65 29.62
CA ARG A 202 8.50 2.57 30.02
C ARG A 202 7.63 3.41 29.09
N SER A 203 6.40 2.95 28.86
CA SER A 203 5.38 3.63 28.03
C SER A 203 5.00 5.02 28.53
N SER A 204 5.28 5.34 29.80
CA SER A 204 5.02 6.64 30.43
C SER A 204 5.91 7.78 29.95
N ASP A 205 6.97 7.48 29.19
CA ASP A 205 7.93 8.50 28.76
C ASP A 205 7.51 9.21 27.46
N TRP A 206 6.58 8.64 26.67
CA TRP A 206 6.14 9.22 25.40
C TRP A 206 4.94 10.19 25.52
N GLU A 207 4.12 10.05 26.56
CA GLU A 207 2.99 10.97 26.83
C GLU A 207 3.44 12.33 27.38
N LYS A 208 4.71 12.48 27.76
CA LYS A 208 5.26 13.75 28.25
C LYS A 208 5.80 14.65 27.13
N GLU A 209 6.15 14.10 25.96
CA GLU A 209 6.64 14.91 24.80
C GLU A 209 5.52 15.49 23.92
N SER A 210 4.26 15.09 24.15
CA SER A 210 3.09 15.65 23.43
C SER A 210 2.45 16.86 24.14
N ARG A 211 3.02 17.33 25.26
CA ARG A 211 2.62 18.57 25.94
C ARG A 211 3.66 19.68 25.79
N CYS A 212 3.96 20.07 24.56
CA CYS A 212 4.49 21.41 24.29
C CYS A 212 3.35 22.26 23.74
N VAL A 213 2.57 22.84 24.66
CA VAL A 213 1.64 23.93 24.38
C VAL A 213 2.47 25.20 24.30
N CYS A 214 2.47 25.89 23.16
CA CYS A 214 3.05 27.23 23.05
C CYS A 214 2.15 28.24 23.79
N PRO A 215 2.67 29.11 24.68
CA PRO A 215 1.94 30.27 25.18
C PRO A 215 1.98 31.45 24.17
N PRO A 216 1.11 32.46 24.35
CA PRO A 216 0.80 33.48 23.33
C PRO A 216 1.96 34.41 22.98
#